data_AF-A0A2V6GFD2-F1
#
_entry.id   AF-A0A2V6GFD2-F1
#
_cell.length_a   1.000
_cell.length_b   1.000
_cell.length_c   1.000
_cell.angle_alpha   90.00
_cell.angle_beta   90.00
_cell.angle_gamma   90.00
#
_symmetry.space_group_name_H-M   'P 1'
#
loop_
_entity.id
_entity.type
_entity.pdbx_description
1 polymer ?
#
loop_
_entity_poly.entity_id
_entity_poly.type
_entity_poly.pdbx_seq_one_letter_code
_entity_poly.pdbx_strand_id
1 'polypeptide(L)'
;MSWLKEELARVDRSPKALRRFGFIVGAVSILFGMVLLVRHRSENLTALSGQVFGLLLVLAAVFVPNALKHLHAIWTGVGLLIGWVMSRVILTLVFFLVVTPIGLLQRLVSRSGVDLRFRTGASSYWLPREKPFAPAEYRNQF
;
A
#
# COMPACT_ATOMS: atom_id res chain seq x y z
N MET A 1 -2.81 6.11 18.60
CA MET A 1 -1.66 5.50 17.91
C MET A 1 -1.18 4.23 18.65
N SER A 2 -2.10 3.37 19.11
CA SER A 2 -1.78 2.12 19.83
C SER A 2 -1.34 1.00 18.88
N TRP A 3 -2.03 0.88 17.73
CA TRP A 3 -1.75 -0.14 16.71
C TRP A 3 -0.30 -0.11 16.19
N LEU A 4 0.30 1.08 16.05
CA LEU A 4 1.70 1.20 15.59
C LEU A 4 2.69 0.63 16.61
N LYS A 5 2.40 0.79 17.92
CA LYS A 5 3.24 0.23 18.98
C LYS A 5 3.14 -1.30 19.02
N GLU A 6 1.96 -1.85 18.77
CA GLU A 6 1.72 -3.29 18.67
C GLU A 6 2.43 -3.90 17.46
N GLU A 7 2.37 -3.24 16.30
CA GLU A 7 3.11 -3.67 15.10
C GLU A 7 4.62 -3.59 15.33
N LEU A 8 5.13 -2.49 15.89
CA LEU A 8 6.56 -2.34 16.25
C LEU A 8 7.03 -3.33 17.32
N ALA A 9 6.12 -3.84 18.15
CA ALA A 9 6.40 -4.91 19.10
C ALA A 9 6.51 -6.28 18.41
N ARG A 10 5.82 -6.49 17.29
CA ARG A 10 5.87 -7.72 16.47
C ARG A 10 7.06 -7.74 15.50
N VAL A 11 7.71 -6.60 15.25
CA VAL A 11 8.89 -6.52 14.36
C VAL A 11 9.99 -7.45 14.85
N ASP A 12 10.41 -8.37 13.97
CA ASP A 12 11.51 -9.29 14.26
C ASP A 12 12.82 -8.51 14.47
N ARG A 13 13.37 -8.63 15.69
CA ARG A 13 14.65 -8.03 16.08
C ARG A 13 15.78 -9.07 16.09
N SER A 14 15.57 -10.22 15.46
CA SER A 14 16.58 -11.27 15.34
C SER A 14 17.84 -10.73 14.64
N PRO A 15 19.04 -11.19 15.04
CA PRO A 15 20.29 -10.80 14.37
C PRO A 15 20.26 -11.06 12.86
N LYS A 16 19.49 -12.06 12.42
CA LYS A 16 19.30 -12.41 11.00
C LYS A 16 18.51 -11.33 10.25
N ALA A 17 17.42 -10.81 10.83
CA ALA A 17 16.64 -9.72 10.26
C ALA A 17 17.46 -8.42 10.14
N LEU A 18 18.23 -8.08 11.19
CA LEU A 18 19.07 -6.88 11.20
C LEU A 18 20.19 -6.94 10.16
N ARG A 19 20.82 -8.10 9.98
CA ARG A 19 21.81 -8.32 8.90
C ARG A 19 21.19 -8.15 7.52
N ARG A 20 20.01 -8.76 7.29
CA ARG A 20 19.30 -8.65 6.01
C ARG A 20 18.94 -7.19 5.69
N PHE A 21 18.45 -6.45 6.68
CA PHE A 21 18.18 -5.02 6.53
C PHE A 21 19.45 -4.24 6.13
N GLY A 22 20.55 -4.45 6.86
CA GLY A 22 21.82 -3.79 6.57
C GLY A 22 22.37 -4.11 5.17
N PHE A 23 22.27 -5.37 4.73
CA PHE A 23 22.66 -5.77 3.37
C PHE A 23 21.79 -5.10 2.30
N ILE A 24 20.46 -5.08 2.48
CA ILE A 24 19.54 -4.46 1.51
C ILE A 24 19.79 -2.96 1.42
N VAL A 25 19.76 -2.26 2.55
CA VAL A 25 19.96 -0.80 2.58
C VAL A 25 21.35 -0.43 2.08
N GLY A 26 22.38 -1.14 2.52
CA GLY A 26 23.75 -0.91 2.07
C GLY A 26 23.93 -1.13 0.57
N ALA A 27 23.39 -2.23 0.02
CA ALA A 27 23.45 -2.50 -1.42
C ALA A 27 22.71 -1.43 -2.24
N VAL A 28 21.53 -1.01 -1.80
CA VAL A 28 20.77 0.06 -2.45
C VAL A 28 21.53 1.39 -2.40
N SER A 29 22.13 1.75 -1.26
CA SER A 29 22.95 2.97 -1.14
C SER A 29 24.18 2.94 -2.04
N ILE A 30 24.88 1.80 -2.14
CA ILE A 30 26.03 1.63 -3.03
C ILE A 30 25.61 1.76 -4.49
N LEU A 31 24.52 1.09 -4.89
CA LEU A 31 23.99 1.15 -6.25
C LEU A 31 23.57 2.59 -6.61
N PHE A 32 22.88 3.27 -5.70
CA PHE A 32 22.47 4.65 -5.88
C PHE A 32 23.68 5.60 -6.01
N GLY A 33 24.71 5.44 -5.17
CA GLY A 33 25.96 6.18 -5.28
C GLY A 33 26.70 5.92 -6.60
N MET A 34 26.70 4.67 -7.07
CA MET A 34 27.29 4.29 -8.36
C MET A 34 26.55 4.93 -9.54
N VAL A 35 25.21 4.92 -9.53
CA VAL A 35 24.39 5.59 -10.56
C VAL A 35 24.63 7.10 -10.57
N LEU A 36 24.75 7.73 -9.40
CA LEU A 36 25.07 9.16 -9.31
C LEU A 36 26.47 9.48 -9.85
N LEU A 37 27.48 8.66 -9.60
CA LEU A 37 28.81 8.84 -10.17
C LEU A 37 28.82 8.74 -11.70
N VAL A 38 28.03 7.83 -12.27
CA VAL A 38 27.92 7.68 -13.73
C VAL A 38 27.15 8.85 -14.36
N ARG A 39 26.15 9.41 -13.65
CA ARG A 39 25.27 10.47 -14.16
C ARG A 39 25.77 11.89 -13.90
N HIS A 40 26.55 12.12 -12.84
CA HIS A 40 27.10 13.43 -12.46
C HIS A 40 28.62 13.31 -12.32
N ARG A 41 29.31 13.53 -13.44
CA ARG A 41 30.77 13.40 -13.57
C ARG A 41 31.58 14.48 -12.82
N SER A 42 30.95 15.48 -12.18
CA SER A 42 31.66 16.66 -11.65
C SER A 42 31.26 17.16 -10.26
N GLU A 43 30.35 16.51 -9.52
CA GLU A 43 30.10 16.84 -8.10
C GLU A 43 30.56 15.69 -7.21
N ASN A 44 31.87 15.51 -7.16
CA ASN A 44 32.51 14.35 -6.54
C ASN A 44 32.25 14.24 -5.03
N LEU A 45 31.87 15.33 -4.35
CA LEU A 45 31.71 15.36 -2.88
C LEU A 45 30.42 14.70 -2.40
N THR A 46 29.30 14.84 -3.13
CA THR A 46 28.01 14.23 -2.78
C THR A 46 27.95 12.75 -3.17
N ALA A 47 28.64 12.37 -4.24
CA ALA A 47 28.72 10.99 -4.67
C ALA A 47 29.65 10.15 -3.78
N LEU A 48 30.79 10.69 -3.32
CA LEU A 48 31.67 10.00 -2.37
C LEU A 48 31.01 9.82 -1.00
N SER A 49 30.30 10.84 -0.51
CA SER A 49 29.66 10.78 0.82
C SER A 49 28.56 9.72 0.89
N GLY A 50 27.79 9.52 -0.18
CA GLY A 50 26.82 8.44 -0.30
C GLY A 50 27.44 7.03 -0.27
N GLN A 51 28.62 6.87 -0.90
CA GLN A 51 29.35 5.60 -0.88
C GLN A 51 29.99 5.31 0.48
N VAL A 52 30.58 6.31 1.12
CA VAL A 52 31.14 6.19 2.48
C VAL A 52 30.04 5.88 3.48
N PHE A 53 28.87 6.52 3.37
CA PHE A 53 27.71 6.23 4.22
C PHE A 53 27.18 4.81 3.99
N GLY A 54 27.04 4.38 2.73
CA GLY A 54 26.65 3.00 2.39
C GLY A 54 27.63 1.96 2.91
N LEU A 55 28.94 2.20 2.75
CA LEU A 55 30.00 1.33 3.26
C LEU A 55 30.00 1.26 4.79
N LEU A 56 29.85 2.39 5.47
CA LEU A 56 29.70 2.45 6.93
C LEU A 56 28.47 1.68 7.41
N LEU A 57 27.35 1.74 6.68
CA LEU A 57 26.15 0.98 7.00
C LEU A 57 26.34 -0.53 6.81
N VAL A 58 27.02 -0.95 5.75
CA VAL A 58 27.38 -2.36 5.52
C VAL A 58 28.35 -2.86 6.60
N LEU A 59 29.37 -2.07 6.94
CA LEU A 59 30.31 -2.40 8.00
C LEU A 59 29.61 -2.46 9.37
N ALA A 60 28.74 -1.49 9.68
CA ALA A 60 27.95 -1.51 10.91
C ALA A 60 27.00 -2.73 10.97
N ALA A 61 26.43 -3.15 9.83
CA ALA A 61 25.60 -4.34 9.75
C ALA A 61 26.36 -5.64 10.04
N VAL A 62 27.65 -5.69 9.68
CA VAL A 62 28.54 -6.84 9.89
C VAL A 62 29.12 -6.85 11.31
N PHE A 63 29.63 -5.72 11.78
CA PHE A 63 30.40 -5.63 13.03
C PHE A 63 29.56 -5.28 14.27
N VAL A 64 28.48 -4.48 14.13
CA VAL A 64 27.67 -4.02 15.27
C VAL A 64 26.18 -4.07 14.96
N PRO A 65 25.59 -5.28 14.82
CA PRO A 65 24.15 -5.43 14.55
C PRO A 65 23.29 -4.77 15.64
N ASN A 66 23.74 -4.70 16.90
CA ASN A 66 22.97 -4.07 17.98
C ASN A 66 22.72 -2.57 17.79
N ALA A 67 23.62 -1.84 17.09
CA ALA A 67 23.40 -0.44 16.77
C ALA A 67 22.28 -0.26 15.71
N LEU A 68 22.18 -1.22 14.77
CA LEU A 68 21.14 -1.23 13.73
C LEU A 68 19.75 -1.54 14.30
N LYS A 69 19.63 -2.06 15.53
CA LYS A 69 18.34 -2.43 16.11
C LYS A 69 17.38 -1.24 16.23
N HIS A 70 17.89 -0.08 16.66
CA HIS A 70 17.10 1.14 16.79
C HIS A 70 16.76 1.73 15.43
N LEU A 71 17.74 1.76 14.52
CA LEU A 71 17.55 2.26 13.16
C LEU A 71 16.53 1.41 12.38
N HIS A 72 16.63 0.08 12.47
CA HIS A 72 15.69 -0.87 11.86
C HIS A 72 14.27 -0.67 12.40
N ALA A 73 14.12 -0.48 13.72
CA ALA A 73 12.81 -0.23 14.33
C ALA A 73 12.20 1.09 13.83
N ILE A 74 12.99 2.17 13.77
CA ILE A 74 12.52 3.47 13.27
C ILE A 74 12.16 3.37 11.78
N TRP A 75 13.04 2.78 10.97
CA TRP A 75 12.82 2.59 9.53
C TRP A 75 11.56 1.78 9.25
N THR A 76 11.37 0.69 9.98
CA THR A 76 10.17 -0.15 9.85
C THR A 76 8.92 0.62 10.25
N GLY A 77 8.97 1.42 11.33
CA GLY A 77 7.87 2.27 11.74
C GLY A 77 7.48 3.31 10.68
N VAL A 78 8.46 3.93 10.03
CA VAL A 78 8.22 4.84 8.90
C VAL A 78 7.59 4.10 7.73
N GLY A 79 8.08 2.90 7.39
CA GLY A 79 7.50 2.06 6.35
C GLY A 79 6.04 1.70 6.62
N LEU A 80 5.71 1.35 7.86
CA LEU A 80 4.33 1.05 8.29
C LEU A 80 3.41 2.28 8.17
N LEU A 81 3.90 3.46 8.56
CA LEU A 81 3.14 4.70 8.43
C LEU A 81 2.88 5.04 6.96
N ILE A 82 3.90 4.93 6.11
CA ILE A 82 3.77 5.13 4.66
C ILE A 82 2.77 4.13 4.09
N GLY A 83 2.88 2.84 4.43
CA GLY A 83 1.94 1.82 3.98
C GLY A 83 0.50 2.12 4.36
N TRP A 84 0.27 2.58 5.60
CA TRP A 84 -1.05 2.98 6.07
C TRP A 84 -1.63 4.18 5.30
N VAL A 85 -0.80 5.18 4.98
CA VAL A 85 -1.21 6.31 4.14
C VAL A 85 -1.50 5.83 2.71
N MET A 86 -0.59 5.05 2.12
CA MET A 86 -0.70 4.58 0.75
C MET A 86 -1.95 3.73 0.52
N SER A 87 -2.29 2.82 1.43
CA SER A 87 -3.53 2.03 1.32
C SER A 87 -4.77 2.91 1.22
N ARG A 88 -4.82 4.03 1.96
CA ARG A 88 -5.93 4.99 1.91
C ARG A 88 -5.93 5.78 0.62
N VAL A 89 -4.76 6.27 0.21
CA VAL A 89 -4.57 7.03 -1.03
C VAL A 89 -4.97 6.20 -2.24
N ILE A 90 -4.48 4.95 -2.34
CA ILE A 90 -4.82 4.03 -3.42
C ILE A 90 -6.32 3.76 -3.43
N LEU A 91 -6.92 3.43 -2.27
CA LEU A 91 -8.37 3.19 -2.20
C LEU A 91 -9.17 4.41 -2.65
N THR A 92 -8.75 5.60 -2.22
CA THR A 92 -9.40 6.87 -2.58
C THR A 92 -9.28 7.12 -4.08
N LEU A 93 -8.09 6.97 -4.65
CA LEU A 93 -7.84 7.10 -6.08
C LEU A 93 -8.67 6.11 -6.89
N VAL A 94 -8.70 4.82 -6.52
CA VAL A 94 -9.51 3.81 -7.19
C VAL A 94 -10.98 4.16 -7.12
N PHE A 95 -11.47 4.60 -5.96
CA PHE A 95 -12.86 4.99 -5.82
C PHE A 95 -13.20 6.18 -6.74
N PHE A 96 -12.41 7.25 -6.73
CA PHE A 96 -12.71 8.46 -7.50
C PHE A 96 -12.38 8.36 -8.99
N LEU A 97 -11.37 7.59 -9.39
CA LEU A 97 -10.92 7.48 -10.77
C LEU A 97 -11.52 6.30 -11.51
N VAL A 98 -12.02 5.27 -10.80
CA VAL A 98 -12.59 4.06 -11.42
C VAL A 98 -14.05 3.92 -11.04
N VAL A 99 -14.36 3.78 -9.75
CA VAL A 99 -15.72 3.45 -9.29
C VAL A 99 -16.72 4.58 -9.58
N THR A 100 -16.37 5.81 -9.19
CA THR A 100 -17.21 7.00 -9.37
C THR A 100 -17.50 7.29 -10.84
N PRO A 101 -16.54 7.32 -11.77
CA PRO A 101 -16.84 7.56 -13.19
C PRO A 101 -17.66 6.42 -13.80
N ILE A 102 -17.43 5.15 -13.41
CA ILE A 102 -18.29 4.04 -13.86
C ILE A 102 -19.74 4.27 -13.41
N GLY A 103 -19.96 4.63 -12.14
CA GLY A 103 -21.30 4.92 -11.62
C GLY A 103 -21.94 6.15 -12.28
N LEU A 104 -21.14 7.19 -12.56
CA LEU A 104 -21.61 8.40 -13.25
C LEU A 104 -21.99 8.09 -14.72
N LEU A 105 -21.18 7.30 -15.42
CA LEU A 105 -21.48 6.84 -16.77
C LEU A 105 -22.75 5.99 -16.80
N GLN A 106 -22.93 5.08 -15.84
CA GLN A 106 -24.17 4.31 -15.71
C GLN A 106 -25.39 5.21 -15.48
N ARG A 107 -25.25 6.28 -14.67
CA ARG A 107 -26.30 7.26 -14.44
C ARG A 107 -26.64 8.07 -15.69
N LEU A 108 -25.63 8.47 -16.49
CA LEU A 108 -25.83 9.19 -17.74
C LEU A 108 -26.50 8.31 -18.82
N VAL A 109 -26.15 7.03 -18.87
CA VAL A 109 -26.67 6.07 -19.87
C VAL A 109 -28.05 5.52 -19.49
N SER A 110 -28.68 5.97 -18.39
CA SER A 110 -30.02 5.57 -17.92
C SER A 110 -30.22 4.06 -17.71
N ARG A 111 -29.15 3.26 -17.70
CA ARG A 111 -29.19 1.85 -17.29
C ARG A 111 -29.11 1.71 -15.77
N SER A 112 -29.82 2.57 -15.03
CA SER A 112 -29.96 2.38 -13.60
C SER A 112 -30.80 1.12 -13.36
N GLY A 113 -30.14 0.00 -13.06
CA GLY A 113 -30.81 -1.25 -12.68
C GLY A 113 -31.62 -1.14 -11.38
N VAL A 114 -31.59 0.02 -10.71
CA VAL A 114 -32.33 0.34 -9.49
C VAL A 114 -33.11 1.63 -9.73
N ASP A 115 -34.44 1.58 -9.68
CA ASP A 115 -35.30 2.77 -9.71
C ASP A 115 -35.21 3.49 -8.36
N LEU A 116 -34.27 4.43 -8.24
CA LEU A 116 -34.02 5.21 -7.02
C LEU A 116 -34.99 6.41 -6.87
N ARG A 117 -36.02 6.49 -7.71
CA ARG A 117 -37.01 7.58 -7.65
C ARG A 117 -37.97 7.34 -6.50
N PHE A 118 -38.01 8.28 -5.55
CA PHE A 118 -39.04 8.31 -4.52
C PHE A 118 -40.39 8.62 -5.14
N ARG A 119 -41.34 7.69 -5.02
CA ARG A 119 -42.72 7.82 -5.48
C ARG A 119 -43.60 8.20 -4.28
N THR A 120 -43.83 9.50 -4.11
CA THR A 120 -44.77 10.04 -3.12
C THR A 120 -46.21 9.76 -3.57
N GLY A 121 -46.75 8.60 -3.21
CA GLY A 121 -48.09 8.15 -3.59
C GLY A 121 -48.19 6.69 -4.03
N ALA A 122 -47.06 5.96 -4.10
CA ALA A 122 -47.09 4.52 -4.37
C ALA A 122 -47.51 3.75 -3.11
N SER A 123 -48.46 2.82 -3.25
CA SER A 123 -48.84 1.88 -2.17
C SER A 123 -47.72 0.90 -1.84
N SER A 124 -46.79 0.68 -2.77
CA SER A 124 -45.66 -0.23 -2.60
C SER A 124 -44.52 0.05 -3.59
N TYR A 125 -43.28 -0.17 -3.16
CA TYR A 125 -42.09 -0.20 -4.02
C TYR A 125 -41.72 -1.61 -4.51
N TRP A 126 -42.50 -2.62 -4.13
CA TRP A 126 -42.29 -3.99 -4.60
C TRP A 126 -42.50 -4.07 -6.11
N LEU A 127 -41.46 -4.50 -6.83
CA LEU A 127 -41.57 -4.79 -8.25
C LEU A 127 -42.37 -6.09 -8.44
N PRO A 128 -43.48 -6.08 -9.20
CA PRO A 128 -44.23 -7.30 -9.46
C PRO A 128 -43.35 -8.28 -10.24
N ARG A 129 -43.29 -9.53 -9.77
CA ARG A 129 -42.63 -10.61 -10.51
C ARG A 129 -43.54 -11.04 -11.66
N GLU A 130 -43.03 -11.01 -12.88
CA GLU A 130 -43.75 -11.46 -14.07
C GLU A 130 -43.91 -13.00 -14.11
N LYS A 131 -43.02 -13.74 -13.45
CA LYS A 131 -43.06 -15.22 -13.43
C LYS A 131 -43.58 -15.76 -12.09
N PRO A 132 -44.62 -16.62 -12.11
CA PRO A 132 -45.04 -17.36 -10.93
C PRO A 132 -43.95 -18.37 -10.54
N PHE A 133 -43.81 -18.56 -9.24
CA PHE A 133 -42.79 -19.40 -8.64
C PHE A 133 -42.94 -20.87 -9.09
N ALA A 134 -41.87 -21.48 -9.63
CA ALA A 134 -41.83 -22.90 -9.99
C ALA A 134 -40.89 -23.66 -9.03
N PRO A 135 -41.36 -24.73 -8.35
CA PRO A 135 -40.54 -25.50 -7.42
C PRO A 135 -39.23 -26.07 -8.01
N ALA A 136 -39.19 -26.27 -9.34
CA ALA A 136 -38.00 -26.72 -10.05
C ALA A 136 -36.85 -25.71 -10.05
N GLU A 137 -37.13 -24.41 -9.84
CA GLU A 137 -36.11 -23.35 -9.79
C GLU A 137 -35.24 -23.41 -8.51
N TYR A 138 -35.69 -24.10 -7.45
CA TYR A 138 -34.84 -24.38 -6.28
C TYR A 138 -33.59 -25.22 -6.60
N ARG A 139 -33.55 -25.91 -7.74
CA ARG A 139 -32.40 -26.73 -8.11
C ARG A 139 -31.26 -25.90 -8.72
N ASN A 140 -31.54 -24.71 -9.25
CA ASN A 140 -30.61 -23.92 -10.07
C ASN A 140 -30.33 -22.52 -9.47
N GLN A 141 -30.30 -22.41 -8.14
CA GLN A 141 -30.14 -21.13 -7.42
C GLN A 141 -28.68 -20.64 -7.32
N PHE A 142 -27.70 -21.44 -7.75
CA PHE A 142 -26.27 -21.13 -7.69
C PHE A 142 -25.61 -21.27 -9.06
#